data_AF-A0A7C4KHZ4-F1
#
_entry.id   AF-A0A7C4KHZ4-F1
#
_cell.length_a   1.000
_cell.length_b   1.000
_cell.length_c   1.000
_cell.angle_alpha   90.00
_cell.angle_beta   90.00
_cell.angle_gamma   90.00
#
_symmetry.space_group_name_H-M   'P 1'
#
loop_
_entity.id
_entity.type
_entity.pdbx_description
1 polymer ?
#
loop_
_entity_poly.entity_id
_entity_poly.type
_entity_poly.pdbx_seq_one_letter_code
_entity_poly.pdbx_strand_id
1 'polypeptide(L)'
;TVMWNTWVEVHPQLAEKLGLKDDDVVRVTSPSGSIEAVVYLFPAIRPDTVAIPFGQGHTALGRWAEGRGANPAVLLGAQLNEAGDLAFGDVLVTLSPTGRRRPLSRLESRAGVYGEH
;
A
#
# COMPACT_ATOMS: atom_id res chain seq x y z
N THR A 1 1.99 10.05 -10.19
CA THR A 1 0.79 10.30 -9.37
C THR A 1 -0.30 9.26 -9.64
N VAL A 2 -0.69 8.51 -8.62
CA VAL A 2 -1.80 7.53 -8.63
C VAL A 2 -3.08 8.20 -8.12
N MET A 3 -4.23 7.94 -8.75
CA MET A 3 -5.51 8.57 -8.41
C MET A 3 -6.54 7.53 -7.92
N TRP A 4 -7.46 7.97 -7.04
CA TRP A 4 -8.71 7.29 -6.65
C TRP A 4 -8.61 5.90 -5.96
N ASN A 5 -7.40 5.41 -5.71
CA ASN A 5 -7.16 4.09 -5.14
C ASN A 5 -6.10 4.16 -4.03
N THR A 6 -6.21 3.27 -3.04
CA THR A 6 -5.10 2.99 -2.11
C THR A 6 -4.12 2.05 -2.80
N TRP A 7 -2.86 2.44 -2.83
CA TRP A 7 -1.76 1.60 -3.31
C TRP A 7 -0.79 1.30 -2.18
N VAL A 8 0.02 0.28 -2.36
CA VAL A 8 1.17 -0.02 -1.52
C VAL A 8 2.42 0.06 -2.37
N GLU A 9 3.35 0.89 -1.95
CA GLU A 9 4.66 1.02 -2.57
C GLU A 9 5.55 -0.12 -2.09
N VAL A 10 6.08 -0.87 -3.04
CA VAL A 10 6.90 -2.06 -2.78
C VAL A 10 8.20 -1.95 -3.56
N HIS A 11 9.31 -2.24 -2.90
CA HIS A 11 10.61 -2.28 -3.56
C HIS A 11 10.67 -3.46 -4.57
N PRO A 12 11.27 -3.28 -5.77
CA PRO A 12 11.34 -4.33 -6.78
C PRO A 12 11.94 -5.66 -6.29
N GLN A 13 12.99 -5.62 -5.46
CA GLN A 13 13.60 -6.85 -4.91
C GLN A 13 12.64 -7.64 -4.00
N LEU A 14 11.81 -6.94 -3.22
CA LEU A 14 10.81 -7.60 -2.37
C LEU A 14 9.67 -8.14 -3.22
N ALA A 15 9.25 -7.38 -4.23
CA ALA A 15 8.23 -7.81 -5.17
C ALA A 15 8.64 -9.08 -5.93
N GLU A 16 9.89 -9.15 -6.40
CA GLU A 16 10.44 -10.33 -7.08
C GLU A 16 10.41 -11.57 -6.18
N LYS A 17 10.86 -11.44 -4.91
CA LYS A 17 10.82 -12.53 -3.92
C LYS A 17 9.41 -13.04 -3.67
N LEU A 18 8.41 -12.16 -3.73
CA LEU A 18 7.00 -12.48 -3.48
C LEU A 18 6.22 -12.78 -4.78
N GLY A 19 6.86 -12.74 -5.95
CA GLY A 19 6.22 -12.93 -7.25
C GLY A 19 5.20 -11.85 -7.62
N LEU A 20 5.31 -10.65 -7.04
CA LEU A 20 4.39 -9.53 -7.24
C LEU A 20 4.80 -8.68 -8.44
N LYS A 21 3.78 -8.15 -9.14
CA LYS A 21 3.93 -7.17 -10.21
C LYS A 21 3.12 -5.93 -9.89
N ASP A 22 3.41 -4.85 -10.61
CA ASP A 22 2.53 -3.68 -10.63
C ASP A 22 1.08 -4.08 -10.90
N ASP A 23 0.13 -3.35 -10.31
CA ASP A 23 -1.32 -3.57 -10.43
C ASP A 23 -1.85 -4.87 -9.81
N ASP A 24 -1.00 -5.70 -9.20
CA ASP A 24 -1.47 -6.83 -8.40
C ASP A 24 -2.14 -6.34 -7.13
N VAL A 25 -3.21 -7.02 -6.70
CA VAL A 25 -3.86 -6.71 -5.42
C VAL A 25 -3.27 -7.61 -4.34
N VAL A 26 -2.70 -6.98 -3.33
CA VAL A 26 -2.16 -7.66 -2.15
C VAL A 26 -3.01 -7.36 -0.93
N ARG A 27 -3.08 -8.33 -0.03
CA ARG A 27 -3.59 -8.12 1.31
C ARG A 27 -2.42 -7.83 2.24
N VAL A 28 -2.48 -6.66 2.85
CA VAL A 28 -1.56 -6.21 3.89
C VAL A 28 -2.22 -6.53 5.23
N THR A 29 -1.56 -7.33 6.05
CA THR A 29 -2.09 -7.77 7.35
C THR A 29 -1.14 -7.33 8.45
N SER A 30 -1.69 -6.72 9.49
CA SER A 30 -1.02 -6.49 10.77
C SER A 30 -1.76 -7.26 11.88
N PRO A 31 -1.22 -7.32 13.11
CA PRO A 31 -1.94 -7.89 14.25
C PRO A 31 -3.30 -7.20 14.53
N SER A 32 -3.49 -5.98 14.06
CA SER A 32 -4.67 -5.15 14.35
C SER A 32 -5.75 -5.23 13.27
N GLY A 33 -5.40 -5.69 12.07
CA GLY A 33 -6.36 -5.78 10.98
C GLY A 33 -5.71 -6.10 9.65
N SER A 34 -6.50 -6.04 8.58
CA SER A 34 -6.00 -6.21 7.23
C SER A 34 -6.69 -5.26 6.26
N ILE A 35 -5.95 -4.87 5.23
CA ILE A 35 -6.47 -4.09 4.11
C ILE A 35 -6.03 -4.71 2.79
N GLU A 36 -6.73 -4.37 1.72
CA GLU A 36 -6.33 -4.70 0.36
C GLU A 36 -5.89 -3.43 -0.36
N ALA A 37 -4.71 -3.50 -0.98
CA ALA A 37 -4.11 -2.39 -1.70
C ALA A 37 -3.49 -2.90 -3.00
N VAL A 38 -3.38 -2.01 -3.98
CA VAL A 38 -2.77 -2.33 -5.27
C VAL A 38 -1.27 -2.09 -5.19
N VAL A 39 -0.47 -3.03 -5.70
CA VAL A 39 1.00 -2.93 -5.74
C VAL A 39 1.42 -1.85 -6.73
N TYR A 40 2.28 -0.96 -6.24
CA TYR A 40 3.01 0.02 -7.03
C TYR A 40 4.50 -0.20 -6.80
N LEU A 41 5.24 -0.60 -7.83
CA LEU A 41 6.67 -0.82 -7.69
C LEU A 41 7.41 0.52 -7.66
N PHE A 42 8.19 0.74 -6.60
CA PHE A 42 8.91 1.99 -6.39
C PHE A 42 10.35 1.71 -5.93
N PRO A 43 11.37 1.91 -6.78
CA PRO A 43 12.77 1.58 -6.43
C PRO A 43 13.38 2.44 -5.33
N ALA A 44 12.83 3.62 -5.04
CA ALA A 44 13.39 4.52 -4.04
C ALA A 44 12.92 4.21 -2.60
N ILE A 45 11.97 3.27 -2.41
CA ILE A 45 11.61 2.79 -1.08
C ILE A 45 12.68 1.82 -0.56
N ARG A 46 12.88 1.78 0.76
CA ARG A 46 13.81 0.83 1.38
C ARG A 46 13.37 -0.62 1.07
N PRO A 47 14.29 -1.55 0.71
CA PRO A 47 13.94 -2.90 0.24
C PRO A 47 13.10 -3.79 1.16
N ASP A 48 13.11 -3.54 2.46
CA ASP A 48 12.40 -4.31 3.50
C ASP A 48 11.19 -3.54 4.07
N THR A 49 10.79 -2.44 3.43
CA THR A 49 9.74 -1.55 3.90
C THR A 49 8.65 -1.38 2.84
N VAL A 50 7.42 -1.17 3.28
CA VAL A 50 6.28 -0.83 2.43
C VAL A 50 5.71 0.51 2.87
N ALA A 51 5.26 1.33 1.91
CA ALA A 51 4.61 2.60 2.20
C ALA A 51 3.19 2.60 1.66
N ILE A 52 2.25 3.10 2.46
CA ILE A 52 0.83 3.19 2.11
C ILE A 52 0.38 4.61 2.44
N PRO A 53 -0.06 5.41 1.46
CA PRO A 53 -0.53 6.77 1.71
C PRO A 53 -1.86 6.76 2.48
N PHE A 54 -1.97 7.66 3.46
CA PHE A 54 -3.24 7.97 4.10
C PHE A 54 -4.12 8.88 3.22
N GLY A 55 -5.43 8.87 3.46
CA GLY A 55 -6.38 9.79 2.81
C GLY A 55 -7.49 9.14 1.99
N GLN A 56 -7.53 7.81 1.90
CA GLN A 56 -8.63 7.05 1.29
C GLN A 56 -9.25 6.06 2.30
N GLY A 57 -10.35 5.40 1.91
CA GLY A 57 -11.05 4.43 2.76
C GLY A 57 -12.06 5.03 3.74
N HIS A 58 -12.58 6.22 3.44
CA HIS A 58 -13.62 6.84 4.25
C HIS A 58 -14.96 6.11 4.08
N THR A 59 -15.65 5.87 5.19
CA THR A 59 -16.94 5.16 5.21
C THR A 59 -18.16 6.10 5.19
N ALA A 60 -17.98 7.40 5.43
CA ALA A 60 -19.10 8.34 5.63
C ALA A 60 -18.91 9.74 4.99
N LEU A 61 -17.92 9.94 4.10
CA LEU A 61 -17.69 11.24 3.43
C LEU A 61 -18.54 11.45 2.15
N GLY A 62 -19.69 10.79 2.06
CA GLY A 62 -20.63 10.90 0.94
C GLY A 62 -20.20 10.17 -0.33
N ARG A 63 -21.01 10.32 -1.39
CA ARG A 63 -20.99 9.49 -2.62
C ARG A 63 -19.66 9.39 -3.37
N TRP A 64 -18.73 10.31 -3.11
CA TRP A 64 -17.45 10.41 -3.78
C TRP A 64 -16.27 9.88 -2.97
N ALA A 65 -16.48 9.50 -1.72
CA ALA A 65 -15.44 8.98 -0.83
C ALA A 65 -15.81 7.59 -0.29
N GLU A 66 -17.11 7.32 -0.15
CA GLU A 66 -17.64 6.03 0.29
C GLU A 66 -17.21 4.88 -0.64
N GLY A 67 -16.67 3.82 -0.04
CA GLY A 67 -16.25 2.60 -0.76
C GLY A 67 -15.01 2.73 -1.64
N ARG A 68 -14.22 3.81 -1.50
CA ARG A 68 -13.00 4.05 -2.30
C ARG A 68 -11.73 3.84 -1.50
N GLY A 69 -10.87 2.95 -2.00
CA GLY A 69 -9.62 2.60 -1.34
C GLY A 69 -9.83 1.86 -0.02
N ALA A 70 -8.75 1.77 0.76
CA ALA A 70 -8.73 1.24 2.10
C ALA A 70 -8.02 2.23 3.03
N ASN A 71 -8.48 2.31 4.28
CA ASN A 71 -7.91 3.19 5.29
C ASN A 71 -6.75 2.47 6.00
N PRO A 72 -5.49 2.94 5.85
CA PRO A 72 -4.35 2.31 6.50
C PRO A 72 -4.39 2.36 8.03
N ALA A 73 -5.22 3.25 8.62
CA ALA A 73 -5.43 3.30 10.07
C ALA A 73 -5.93 1.97 10.65
N VAL A 74 -6.57 1.11 9.85
CA VAL A 74 -7.00 -0.23 10.26
C VAL A 74 -5.81 -1.14 10.60
N LEU A 75 -4.64 -0.89 9.98
CA LEU A 75 -3.41 -1.62 10.27
C LEU A 75 -2.74 -1.14 11.56
N LEU A 76 -3.02 0.11 11.97
CA LEU A 76 -2.47 0.71 13.18
C LEU A 76 -3.33 0.27 14.36
N GLY A 77 -2.82 -0.65 15.17
CA GLY A 77 -3.41 -0.94 16.48
C GLY A 77 -3.30 0.26 17.41
N ALA A 78 -4.00 0.20 18.53
CA ALA A 78 -3.79 1.13 19.65
C ALA A 78 -2.47 0.84 20.41
N GLN A 79 -1.44 0.36 19.72
CA GLN A 79 -0.13 0.12 20.31
C GLN A 79 0.63 1.44 20.38
N LEU A 80 1.01 1.78 21.60
CA LEU A 80 1.90 2.89 21.87
C LEU A 80 3.35 2.37 21.92
N ASN A 81 4.30 3.17 21.45
CA ASN A 81 5.71 2.91 21.71
C ASN A 81 6.04 3.14 23.19
N GLU A 82 7.28 2.86 23.60
CA GLU A 82 7.72 3.09 25.00
C GLU A 82 7.60 4.55 25.45
N ALA A 83 7.53 5.51 24.51
CA ALA A 83 7.35 6.93 24.78
C ALA A 83 5.86 7.37 24.88
N GLY A 84 4.91 6.47 24.62
CA GLY A 84 3.48 6.76 24.67
C GLY A 84 2.87 7.32 23.38
N ASP A 85 3.63 7.36 22.27
CA ASP A 85 3.12 7.75 20.96
C ASP A 85 2.54 6.55 20.21
N LEU A 86 1.58 6.79 19.30
CA LEU A 86 1.09 5.72 18.40
C LEU A 86 2.27 5.16 17.60
N ALA A 87 2.49 3.85 17.67
CA ALA A 87 3.59 3.17 16.99
C ALA A 87 3.28 2.97 15.49
N PHE A 88 3.10 4.06 14.73
CA PHE A 88 2.73 4.00 13.31
C PHE A 88 3.90 3.62 12.38
N GLY A 89 5.15 3.84 12.81
CA GLY A 89 6.36 3.56 12.03
C GLY A 89 6.90 2.13 12.16
N ASP A 90 6.54 1.42 13.23
CA ASP A 90 7.09 0.10 13.58
C ASP A 90 6.07 -1.04 13.40
N VAL A 91 4.97 -0.79 12.67
CA VAL A 91 3.97 -1.84 12.43
C VAL A 91 4.53 -2.87 11.47
N LEU A 92 4.86 -4.04 12.01
CA LEU A 92 5.19 -5.21 11.21
C LEU A 92 3.95 -5.69 10.46
N VAL A 93 4.09 -5.79 9.15
CA VAL A 93 3.02 -6.23 8.25
C VAL A 93 3.47 -7.40 7.39
N THR A 94 2.52 -8.27 7.07
CA THR A 94 2.71 -9.36 6.11
C THR A 94 1.97 -9.02 4.82
N LEU A 95 2.67 -9.13 3.69
CA LEU A 95 2.07 -9.04 2.35
C LEU A 95 1.69 -10.44 1.85
N SER A 96 0.45 -10.59 1.40
CA SER A 96 -0.04 -11.82 0.76
C SER A 96 -0.69 -11.51 -0.60
N PRO A 97 -0.31 -12.21 -1.69
CA PRO A 97 -0.98 -12.05 -2.98
C PRO A 97 -2.44 -12.49 -2.90
N THR A 98 -3.37 -11.71 -3.47
CA THR A 98 -4.79 -12.12 -3.54
C THR A 98 -5.17 -12.79 -4.87
N GLY A 99 -4.24 -12.84 -5.83
CA GLY A 99 -4.46 -13.38 -7.18
C GLY A 99 -5.29 -12.46 -8.10
N ARG A 100 -5.82 -11.35 -7.59
CA ARG A 100 -6.54 -10.35 -8.39
C ARG A 100 -5.58 -9.28 -8.90
N ARG A 101 -5.93 -8.67 -10.03
CA ARG A 101 -5.26 -7.49 -10.57
C ARG A 101 -6.25 -6.35 -10.71
N ARG A 102 -5.78 -5.12 -10.47
CA ARG A 102 -6.54 -3.90 -10.64
C ARG A 102 -5.63 -2.82 -11.23
N PRO A 103 -5.78 -2.47 -12.51
CA PRO A 103 -5.00 -1.38 -13.10
C PRO A 103 -5.18 -0.09 -12.30
N LEU A 104 -4.08 0.51 -11.86
CA LEU A 104 -4.11 1.81 -11.20
C LEU A 104 -4.29 2.92 -12.23
N SER A 105 -5.17 3.87 -11.92
CA SER A 105 -5.27 5.12 -12.69
C SER A 105 -4.06 6.00 -12.39
N ARG A 106 -3.13 6.09 -13.33
CA ARG A 106 -1.87 6.83 -13.22
C ARG A 106 -1.88 7.98 -14.23
N LEU A 107 -1.52 9.19 -13.79
CA LEU A 107 -1.40 10.36 -14.69
C LEU A 107 -0.07 10.36 -15.46
N GLU A 108 0.98 9.82 -14.84
CA GLU A 108 2.35 9.84 -15.37
C GLU A 108 2.65 8.55 -16.14
N SER A 109 3.33 8.70 -17.28
CA SER A 109 3.92 7.57 -18.00
C SER A 109 5.17 7.07 -17.28
N ARG A 110 5.33 5.75 -17.18
CA ARG A 110 6.54 5.12 -16.62
C ARG A 110 7.69 4.99 -17.61
N ALA A 111 7.44 5.28 -18.88
CA ALA A 111 8.47 5.22 -19.92
C ALA A 111 9.56 6.27 -19.62
N GLY A 112 10.78 5.79 -19.30
CA GLY A 112 11.96 6.62 -19.08
C GLY A 112 12.38 6.88 -17.63
N VAL A 113 11.63 6.41 -16.62
CA VAL A 113 11.98 6.65 -15.20
C VAL A 113 12.72 5.45 -14.56
N TYR A 114 12.39 4.21 -14.96
CA TYR A 114 12.94 2.99 -14.32
C TYR A 114 13.24 1.84 -15.31
N GLY A 115 13.35 2.12 -16.60
CA GLY A 115 13.72 1.11 -17.61
C GLY A 115 15.22 1.13 -17.90
N GLU A 116 15.88 -0.02 -17.79
CA GLU A 116 17.18 -0.23 -18.43
C GLU A 116 17.03 -0.14 -19.96
N HIS A 117 18.07 0.42 -20.60
CA HIS A 117 18.26 0.37 -22.05
C HIS A 117 18.69 -1.03 -22.50
#